data_AF-A0ABD2K814-F1
#
_entry.id   AF-A0ABD2K814-F1
#
_cell.length_a   1.000
_cell.length_b   1.000
_cell.length_c   1.000
_cell.angle_alpha   90.00
_cell.angle_beta   90.00
_cell.angle_gamma   90.00
#
_symmetry.space_group_name_H-M   'P 1'
#
loop_
_entity.id
_entity.type
_entity.pdbx_description
1 polymer ?
#
loop_
_entity_poly.entity_id
_entity_poly.type
_entity_poly.pdbx_seq_one_letter_code
_entity_poly.pdbx_strand_id
1 'polypeptide(L)'
;MLRLRCPSRHFATAAASAMKAGPTVELVQQKISRLPTGFSVSSVELQIAKRTAEIQTLTTASCSSSFAVDQACQLLAKGTALTPDEFIALLKTVTADDVKKAASQLCAKLSMSAYGKVDQVPYLDQL
;
A
#
# COMPACT_ATOMS: atom_id res chain seq x y z
N MET A 1 22.33 -22.65 -22.06
CA MET A 1 22.51 -22.01 -20.73
C MET A 1 22.37 -20.50 -20.87
N LEU A 2 21.17 -19.95 -20.70
CA LEU A 2 20.92 -18.50 -20.75
C LEU A 2 20.85 -17.96 -19.32
N ARG A 3 21.87 -17.19 -18.92
CA ARG A 3 21.89 -16.46 -17.65
C ARG A 3 20.84 -15.36 -17.71
N LEU A 4 19.75 -15.54 -16.96
CA LEU A 4 18.81 -14.48 -16.60
C LEU A 4 19.56 -13.42 -15.80
N ARG A 5 19.98 -12.34 -16.47
CA ARG A 5 20.36 -11.09 -15.80
C ARG A 5 19.07 -10.45 -15.29
N CYS A 6 18.69 -10.77 -14.06
CA CYS A 6 17.78 -9.90 -13.32
C CYS A 6 18.50 -8.56 -13.07
N PRO A 7 17.93 -7.40 -13.41
CA PRO A 7 18.43 -6.15 -12.89
C PRO A 7 18.25 -6.18 -11.37
N SER A 8 19.37 -6.03 -10.68
CA SER A 8 19.50 -5.89 -9.24
C SER A 8 18.37 -5.02 -8.69
N ARG A 9 17.45 -5.62 -7.93
CA ARG A 9 16.61 -4.88 -7.00
C ARG A 9 17.56 -4.25 -6.00
N HIS A 10 18.03 -3.05 -6.30
CA HIS A 10 18.51 -2.15 -5.29
C HIS A 10 17.33 -1.93 -4.35
N PHE A 11 17.35 -2.61 -3.20
CA PHE A 11 16.66 -2.13 -2.03
C PHE A 11 17.16 -0.70 -1.83
N ALA A 12 16.34 0.27 -2.23
CA ALA A 12 16.59 1.66 -1.91
C ALA A 12 16.42 1.78 -0.39
N THR A 13 17.51 1.56 0.33
CA THR A 13 17.65 1.99 1.72
C THR A 13 17.49 3.50 1.72
N ALA A 14 16.30 3.97 2.05
CA ALA A 14 16.07 5.36 2.37
C ALA A 14 16.87 5.65 3.65
N ALA A 15 18.09 6.16 3.49
CA ALA A 15 18.88 6.72 4.57
C ALA A 15 18.16 7.99 5.03
N ALA A 16 17.18 7.83 5.92
CA ALA A 16 16.60 8.94 6.65
C ALA A 16 17.67 9.46 7.61
N SER A 17 18.20 10.64 7.29
CA SER A 17 19.04 11.46 8.15
C SER A 17 18.52 11.47 9.59
N ALA A 18 19.43 11.35 10.55
CA ALA A 18 19.21 11.30 11.99
C ALA A 18 18.45 12.51 12.54
N MET A 19 17.13 12.54 12.34
CA MET A 19 16.19 13.32 13.12
C MET A 19 15.63 12.41 14.21
N LYS A 20 15.39 12.95 15.41
CA LYS A 20 14.72 12.23 16.50
C LYS A 20 13.51 11.49 15.93
N ALA A 21 13.47 10.16 16.10
CA ALA A 21 12.41 9.32 15.55
C ALA A 21 11.05 9.54 16.23
N GLY A 22 11.03 10.08 17.45
CA GLY A 22 9.80 10.40 18.19
C GLY A 22 8.78 11.23 17.40
N PRO A 23 9.08 12.47 16.98
CA PRO A 23 8.11 13.34 16.30
C PRO A 23 7.62 12.80 14.95
N THR A 24 8.41 12.00 14.24
CA THR A 24 7.96 11.42 12.96
C THR A 24 7.02 10.24 13.17
N VAL A 25 7.26 9.41 14.20
CA VAL A 25 6.38 8.30 14.56
C VAL A 25 5.04 8.81 15.09
N GLU A 26 5.04 9.86 15.92
CA GLU A 26 3.82 10.50 16.43
C GLU A 26 2.96 11.12 15.32
N LEU A 27 3.58 11.74 14.29
CA LEU A 27 2.85 12.27 13.14
C LEU A 27 2.22 11.17 12.28
N VAL A 28 2.89 10.01 12.16
CA VAL A 28 2.36 8.85 11.46
C VAL A 28 1.21 8.22 12.25
N GLN A 29 1.37 8.07 13.57
CA GLN A 29 0.32 7.63 14.48
C GLN A 29 -0.89 8.57 14.38
N GLN A 30 -0.71 9.87 14.50
CA GLN A 30 -1.82 10.83 14.41
C GLN A 30 -2.56 10.75 13.07
N LYS A 31 -1.85 10.48 11.97
CA LYS A 31 -2.48 10.26 10.66
C LYS A 31 -3.24 8.94 10.59
N ILE A 32 -2.69 7.86 11.12
CA ILE A 32 -3.30 6.53 11.12
C ILE A 32 -4.50 6.46 12.09
N SER A 33 -4.37 7.00 13.30
CA SER A 33 -5.43 7.05 14.32
C SER A 33 -6.59 7.96 13.92
N ARG A 34 -6.39 8.88 12.97
CA ARG A 34 -7.47 9.69 12.36
C ARG A 34 -8.21 8.97 11.24
N LEU A 35 -7.66 7.87 10.69
CA LEU A 35 -8.34 7.06 9.66
C LEU A 35 -9.68 6.45 10.11
N PRO A 36 -9.84 5.88 11.32
CA PRO A 36 -11.08 5.23 11.71
C PRO A 36 -12.20 6.18 12.18
N THR A 37 -11.89 7.31 12.82
CA THR A 37 -12.91 8.13 13.50
C THR A 37 -13.09 9.55 12.95
N GLY A 38 -12.14 10.06 12.15
CA GLY A 38 -12.14 11.47 11.70
C GLY A 38 -11.78 11.67 10.24
N PHE A 39 -11.72 10.61 9.42
CA PHE A 39 -11.35 10.74 8.02
C PHE A 39 -12.50 11.29 7.18
N SER A 40 -12.46 12.59 6.89
CA SER A 40 -13.23 13.19 5.82
C SER A 40 -12.60 12.80 4.49
N VAL A 41 -13.05 11.68 3.91
CA VAL A 41 -12.70 11.35 2.52
C VAL A 41 -13.26 12.45 1.65
N SER A 42 -12.43 13.36 1.15
CA SER A 42 -12.92 14.36 0.19
C SER A 42 -13.26 13.63 -1.12
N SER A 43 -14.41 13.96 -1.72
CA SER A 43 -14.84 13.31 -2.98
C SER A 43 -13.78 13.44 -4.08
N VAL A 44 -13.04 14.55 -4.05
CA VAL A 44 -11.92 14.82 -4.98
C VAL A 44 -10.75 13.87 -4.73
N GLU A 45 -10.32 13.67 -3.49
CA GLU A 45 -9.24 12.73 -3.16
C GLU A 45 -9.60 11.29 -3.55
N LEU A 46 -10.85 10.88 -3.35
CA LEU A 46 -11.33 9.55 -3.75
C LEU A 46 -11.23 9.37 -5.26
N GLN A 47 -11.66 10.36 -6.04
CA GLN A 47 -11.57 10.32 -7.50
C GLN A 47 -10.12 10.31 -7.99
N ILE A 48 -9.24 11.13 -7.40
CA ILE A 48 -7.81 11.13 -7.71
C ILE A 48 -7.22 9.75 -7.42
N ALA A 49 -7.48 9.18 -6.24
CA ALA A 49 -6.97 7.86 -5.86
C ALA A 49 -7.44 6.76 -6.82
N LYS A 50 -8.72 6.78 -7.23
CA LYS A 50 -9.25 5.84 -8.25
C LYS A 50 -8.50 5.95 -9.58
N ARG A 51 -8.27 7.18 -10.06
CA ARG A 51 -7.55 7.43 -11.31
C ARG A 51 -6.08 7.02 -11.21
N THR A 52 -5.43 7.28 -10.08
CA THR A 52 -4.05 6.85 -9.85
C THR A 52 -3.95 5.32 -9.84
N ALA A 53 -4.89 4.63 -9.20
CA ALA A 53 -4.93 3.16 -9.19
C ALA A 53 -5.17 2.57 -10.60
N GLU A 54 -6.07 3.17 -11.38
CA GLU A 54 -6.31 2.80 -12.79
C GLU A 54 -5.02 2.92 -13.62
N ILE A 55 -4.34 4.07 -13.54
CA ILE A 55 -3.07 4.31 -14.25
C ILE A 55 -1.99 3.32 -13.80
N GLN A 56 -1.85 3.05 -12.50
CA GLN A 56 -0.85 2.10 -11.99
C GLN A 56 -1.10 0.67 -12.48
N THR A 57 -2.37 0.26 -12.53
CA THR A 57 -2.76 -1.07 -13.03
C THR A 57 -2.42 -1.21 -14.50
N LEU A 58 -2.82 -0.24 -15.33
CA LEU A 58 -2.54 -0.25 -16.77
C LEU A 58 -1.04 -0.18 -17.08
N THR A 59 -0.31 0.64 -16.32
CA THR A 59 1.16 0.75 -16.45
C THR A 59 1.84 -0.57 -16.11
N THR A 60 1.39 -1.27 -15.07
CA THR A 60 1.96 -2.56 -14.67
C THR A 60 1.60 -3.67 -15.66
N ALA A 61 0.36 -3.67 -16.16
CA ALA A 61 -0.12 -4.62 -17.17
C ALA A 61 0.55 -4.45 -18.54
N SER A 62 1.08 -3.25 -18.84
CA SER A 62 1.83 -2.97 -20.07
C SER A 62 3.14 -3.77 -20.17
N CYS A 63 3.63 -4.32 -19.05
CA CYS A 63 4.81 -5.18 -19.02
C CYS A 63 4.39 -6.66 -18.97
N SER A 64 4.73 -7.43 -20.02
CA SER A 64 4.32 -8.82 -20.17
C SER A 64 4.80 -9.75 -19.04
N SER A 65 5.98 -9.49 -18.46
CA SER A 65 6.50 -10.27 -17.33
C SER A 65 5.72 -10.01 -16.04
N SER A 66 5.39 -8.75 -15.75
CA SER A 66 4.55 -8.37 -14.60
C SER A 66 3.13 -8.92 -14.76
N PHE A 67 2.56 -8.86 -15.95
CA PHE A 67 1.24 -9.41 -16.25
C PHE A 67 1.19 -10.94 -16.08
N ALA A 68 2.20 -11.67 -16.56
CA ALA A 68 2.27 -13.12 -16.42
C ALA A 68 2.36 -13.57 -14.94
N VAL A 69 3.14 -12.84 -14.13
CA VAL A 69 3.23 -13.11 -12.68
C VAL A 69 1.91 -12.82 -11.98
N ASP A 70 1.26 -11.70 -12.30
CA ASP A 70 -0.04 -11.35 -11.72
C ASP A 70 -1.11 -12.41 -12.06
N GLN A 71 -1.19 -12.83 -13.32
CA GLN A 71 -2.11 -13.88 -13.76
C GLN A 71 -1.85 -15.20 -13.02
N ALA A 72 -0.58 -15.61 -12.87
CA ALA A 72 -0.23 -16.82 -12.14
C ALA A 72 -0.59 -16.73 -10.65
N CYS A 73 -0.33 -15.59 -10.01
CA CYS A 73 -0.70 -15.34 -8.61
C CYS A 73 -2.22 -15.38 -8.40
N GLN A 74 -3.00 -14.81 -9.31
CA GLN A 74 -4.46 -14.81 -9.23
C GLN A 74 -5.03 -16.23 -9.40
N LEU A 75 -4.53 -17.00 -10.37
CA LEU A 75 -4.91 -18.40 -10.55
C LEU A 75 -4.57 -19.25 -9.33
N LEU A 76 -3.41 -19.03 -8.70
CA LEU A 76 -3.03 -19.76 -7.49
C LEU A 76 -3.90 -19.39 -6.28
N ALA A 77 -4.21 -18.10 -6.11
CA ALA A 77 -4.91 -17.60 -4.92
C ALA A 77 -6.43 -17.83 -4.99
N LYS A 78 -7.03 -17.70 -6.18
CA LYS A 78 -8.50 -17.70 -6.38
C LYS A 78 -8.99 -18.75 -7.37
N GLY A 79 -8.10 -19.41 -8.11
CA GLY A 79 -8.47 -20.36 -9.17
C GLY A 79 -8.94 -19.70 -10.47
N THR A 80 -9.09 -18.38 -10.51
CA THR A 80 -9.52 -17.61 -11.68
C THR A 80 -8.63 -16.38 -11.88
N ALA A 81 -8.42 -16.00 -13.14
CA ALA A 81 -7.70 -14.78 -13.50
C ALA A 81 -8.70 -13.70 -13.89
N LEU A 82 -8.60 -12.54 -13.24
CA LEU A 82 -9.34 -11.33 -13.60
C LEU A 82 -8.61 -10.61 -14.72
N THR A 83 -9.37 -10.09 -15.68
CA THR A 83 -8.81 -9.19 -16.68
C THR A 83 -8.59 -7.80 -16.08
N PRO A 84 -7.61 -7.01 -16.60
CA PRO A 84 -7.38 -5.65 -16.12
C PRO A 84 -8.63 -4.76 -16.23
N ASP A 85 -9.46 -4.97 -17.25
CA ASP A 85 -10.70 -4.19 -17.46
C ASP A 85 -11.76 -4.51 -16.41
N GLU A 86 -11.93 -5.79 -16.05
CA GLU A 86 -12.82 -6.19 -14.96
C GLU A 86 -12.35 -5.60 -13.61
N PHE A 87 -11.04 -5.54 -13.39
CA PHE A 87 -10.47 -4.89 -12.21
C PHE A 87 -10.77 -3.38 -12.18
N ILE A 88 -10.67 -2.69 -13.32
CA ILE A 88 -11.02 -1.26 -13.43
C ILE A 88 -12.53 -1.03 -13.19
N ALA A 89 -13.39 -1.96 -13.63
CA ALA A 89 -14.82 -1.89 -13.32
C ALA A 89 -15.07 -1.99 -11.80
N LEU A 90 -14.35 -2.88 -11.10
CA LEU A 90 -14.42 -2.99 -9.64
C LEU A 90 -13.89 -1.73 -8.93
N LEU A 91 -12.86 -1.07 -9.45
CA LEU A 91 -12.38 0.19 -8.86
C LEU A 91 -13.44 1.30 -8.91
N LYS A 92 -14.27 1.32 -9.95
CA LYS A 92 -15.31 2.34 -10.09
C LYS A 92 -16.41 2.20 -9.03
N THR A 93 -16.70 0.98 -8.58
CA THR A 93 -17.76 0.70 -7.60
C THR A 93 -17.38 1.03 -6.15
N VAL A 94 -16.09 1.19 -5.84
CA VAL A 94 -15.61 1.49 -4.47
C VAL A 94 -16.22 2.80 -3.94
N THR A 95 -16.87 2.75 -2.78
CA THR A 95 -17.49 3.92 -2.14
C THR A 95 -16.68 4.44 -0.95
N ALA A 96 -17.00 5.66 -0.48
CA ALA A 96 -16.36 6.24 0.70
C ALA A 96 -16.64 5.44 1.98
N ASP A 97 -17.80 4.78 2.07
CA ASP A 97 -18.15 3.94 3.22
C ASP A 97 -17.34 2.65 3.25
N ASP A 98 -17.04 2.06 2.09
CA ASP A 98 -16.17 0.88 2.00
C ASP A 98 -14.74 1.21 2.45
N VAL A 99 -14.24 2.40 2.08
CA VAL A 99 -12.93 2.89 2.52
C VAL A 99 -12.90 3.07 4.03
N LYS A 100 -13.95 3.61 4.66
CA LYS A 100 -14.03 3.76 6.12
C LYS A 100 -14.09 2.42 6.85
N LYS A 101 -14.87 1.47 6.34
CA LYS A 101 -14.96 0.11 6.90
C LYS A 101 -13.61 -0.61 6.79
N ALA A 102 -12.98 -0.56 5.63
CA ALA A 102 -11.65 -1.14 5.41
C ALA A 102 -10.59 -0.48 6.31
N ALA A 103 -10.59 0.86 6.41
CA ALA A 103 -9.67 1.59 7.28
C ALA A 103 -9.81 1.16 8.75
N SER A 104 -11.04 0.98 9.23
CA SER A 104 -11.31 0.52 10.60
C SER A 104 -10.77 -0.90 10.84
N GLN A 105 -10.88 -1.79 9.86
CA GLN A 105 -10.34 -3.15 9.96
C GLN A 105 -8.81 -3.17 9.92
N LEU A 106 -8.20 -2.32 9.09
CA LEU A 106 -6.74 -2.25 8.92
C LEU A 106 -6.04 -1.58 10.12
N CYS A 107 -6.71 -0.64 10.79
CA CYS A 107 -6.15 0.03 11.97
C CYS A 107 -6.29 -0.81 13.26
N ALA A 108 -6.92 -1.99 13.22
CA ALA A 108 -7.22 -2.78 14.41
C ALA A 108 -5.99 -3.43 15.08
N LYS A 109 -4.91 -3.69 14.33
CA LYS A 109 -3.68 -4.27 14.88
C LYS A 109 -2.45 -3.61 14.26
N LEU A 110 -1.77 -2.79 15.05
CA LEU A 110 -0.52 -2.14 14.65
C LEU A 110 0.63 -3.15 14.69
N SER A 111 1.43 -3.20 13.63
CA SER A 111 2.66 -3.97 13.56
C SER A 111 3.81 -3.03 13.24
N MET A 112 4.79 -2.95 14.13
CA MET A 112 5.95 -2.06 13.98
C MET A 112 7.24 -2.87 13.87
N SER A 113 8.08 -2.50 12.91
CA SER A 113 9.44 -3.00 12.76
C SER A 113 10.38 -1.82 12.70
N ALA A 114 11.39 -1.79 13.57
CA ALA A 114 12.42 -0.76 13.60
C ALA A 114 13.79 -1.39 13.38
N TYR A 115 14.67 -0.70 12.65
CA TYR A 115 16.04 -1.12 12.39
C TYR A 115 16.99 0.04 12.62
N GLY A 116 18.18 -0.23 13.17
CA GLY A 116 19.18 0.78 13.52
C GLY A 116 19.16 1.15 14.99
N LYS A 117 19.11 2.45 15.31
CA LYS A 117 19.13 2.95 16.70
C LYS A 117 17.72 2.87 17.33
N VAL A 118 17.35 1.67 17.77
CA VAL A 118 16.01 1.35 18.29
C VAL A 118 15.68 2.07 19.60
N ASP A 119 16.68 2.52 20.36
CA ASP A 119 16.51 3.22 21.64
C ASP A 119 15.72 4.54 21.54
N GLN A 120 15.58 5.08 20.33
CA GLN A 120 14.86 6.35 20.07
C GLN A 120 13.45 6.14 19.53
N VAL A 121 13.03 4.88 19.36
CA VAL A 121 11.70 4.53 18.85
C VAL A 121 10.76 4.30 20.04
N PRO A 122 9.57 4.93 20.07
CA PRO A 122 8.58 4.70 21.12
C PRO A 122 8.19 3.23 21.22
N TYR A 123 7.76 2.79 22.41
CA TYR A 123 7.24 1.44 22.56
C TYR A 123 5.89 1.29 21.85
N LEU A 124 5.56 0.06 21.43
CA LEU A 124 4.30 -0.23 20.75
C LEU A 124 3.07 0.08 21.61
N ASP A 125 3.19 -0.07 22.93
CA ASP A 125 2.13 0.27 23.89
C ASP A 125 1.94 1.79 24.09
N GLN A 126 2.90 2.60 23.63
CA GLN A 126 2.83 4.07 23.70
C GLN A 126 2.24 4.69 22.41
N LEU A 127 1.86 3.83 21.44
CA LEU A 127 1.32 4.18 20.11
C LEU A 127 -0.16 3.77 19.99
#